data_AF-A0A1L8RFC4-F1
#
_entry.id   AF-A0A1L8RFC4-F1
#
_cell.length_a   1.000
_cell.length_b   1.000
_cell.length_c   1.000
_cell.angle_alpha   90.00
_cell.angle_beta   90.00
_cell.angle_gamma   90.00
#
_symmetry.space_group_name_H-M   'P 1'
#
loop_
_entity.id
_entity.type
_entity.pdbx_description
1 polymer ?
#
loop_
_entity_poly.entity_id
_entity_poly.type
_entity_poly.pdbx_seq_one_letter_code
_entity_poly.pdbx_strand_id
1 'polypeptide(L)'
;MAQKQLQAVQQVRVLHNIWQEPAFLLVITAAGYQIQQTNGKIWEYSDTCPDYLHEMTHYGGPENYFCQIGQQLFDVRSGEKVDPVGALQQLRKNVRQSLPWDTRDTGEWVGLAGAAFAPYRSWRATGQLCGSYAAAVMLAYYQDQVAPDFAPEKIRVPHGEGRRLIETLAQEIQPRGYSTIPVQVAMGINRLYQKYDLPHQAEFWHLGGWSQLTKRLAQGQPVVTGLLKILGSSYGNHWVTAYAYLVKDGERFLKVHDNWGNHQKVITADWLNGLVYLKK
;
A
#
# COMPACT_ATOMS: atom_id res chain seq x y z
N MET A 1 -21.79 4.92 -17.29
CA MET A 1 -20.83 3.82 -17.17
C MET A 1 -21.13 2.84 -18.30
N ALA A 2 -20.25 2.74 -19.30
CA ALA A 2 -20.44 1.80 -20.40
C ALA A 2 -20.12 0.38 -19.92
N GLN A 3 -21.10 -0.50 -20.01
CA GLN A 3 -20.96 -1.93 -19.77
C GLN A 3 -20.12 -2.50 -20.92
N LYS A 4 -18.77 -2.48 -20.78
CA LYS A 4 -17.85 -3.07 -21.76
C LYS A 4 -18.18 -4.55 -21.87
N GLN A 5 -18.54 -5.00 -23.07
CA GLN A 5 -18.74 -6.41 -23.40
C GLN A 5 -17.52 -7.23 -22.93
N LEU A 6 -17.77 -8.31 -22.20
CA LEU A 6 -16.77 -9.33 -21.89
C LEU A 6 -16.26 -9.92 -23.21
N GLN A 7 -15.10 -9.46 -23.65
CA GLN A 7 -14.40 -10.08 -24.77
C GLN A 7 -14.05 -11.52 -24.39
N ALA A 8 -14.05 -12.43 -25.37
CA ALA A 8 -13.76 -13.83 -25.13
C ALA A 8 -12.38 -14.00 -24.46
N VAL A 9 -12.40 -14.58 -23.25
CA VAL A 9 -11.19 -14.91 -22.49
C VAL A 9 -10.47 -16.04 -23.21
N GLN A 10 -9.20 -15.82 -23.54
CA GLN A 10 -8.36 -16.83 -24.19
C GLN A 10 -7.51 -17.59 -23.17
N GLN A 11 -7.01 -16.90 -22.14
CA GLN A 11 -6.15 -17.50 -21.14
C GLN A 11 -6.34 -16.83 -19.77
N VAL A 12 -6.28 -17.63 -18.70
CA VAL A 12 -6.19 -17.14 -17.32
C VAL A 12 -4.98 -17.78 -16.65
N ARG A 13 -4.18 -16.98 -15.94
CA ARG A 13 -3.02 -17.45 -15.18
C ARG A 13 -2.95 -16.82 -13.81
N VAL A 14 -2.59 -17.63 -12.81
CA VAL A 14 -2.24 -17.12 -11.49
C VAL A 14 -0.85 -16.49 -11.55
N LEU A 15 -0.75 -15.26 -11.06
CA LEU A 15 0.50 -14.54 -10.90
C LEU A 15 0.84 -14.44 -9.41
N HIS A 16 2.13 -14.55 -9.13
CA HIS A 16 2.66 -14.35 -7.80
C HIS A 16 3.07 -12.89 -7.61
N ASN A 17 2.99 -12.38 -6.39
CA ASN A 17 3.70 -11.15 -6.05
C ASN A 17 5.22 -11.41 -5.99
N ILE A 18 6.02 -10.36 -5.82
CA ILE A 18 7.49 -10.46 -5.71
C ILE A 18 7.99 -11.31 -4.53
N TRP A 19 7.09 -11.77 -3.65
CA TRP A 19 7.35 -12.63 -2.49
C TRP A 19 6.83 -14.05 -2.70
N GLN A 20 6.51 -14.44 -3.94
CA GLN A 20 6.06 -15.78 -4.33
C GLN A 20 4.68 -16.16 -3.76
N GLU A 21 3.86 -15.20 -3.33
CA GLU A 21 2.47 -15.49 -2.93
C GLU A 21 1.52 -15.31 -4.12
N PRO A 22 0.59 -16.26 -4.37
CA PRO A 22 -0.42 -16.09 -5.41
C PRO A 22 -1.37 -14.95 -5.02
N ALA A 23 -1.34 -13.88 -5.79
CA ALA A 23 -2.03 -12.64 -5.43
C ALA A 23 -2.87 -12.05 -6.57
N PHE A 24 -2.56 -12.42 -7.81
CA PHE A 24 -3.21 -11.85 -9.00
C PHE A 24 -3.54 -12.91 -10.04
N LEU A 25 -4.38 -12.53 -10.98
CA LEU A 25 -4.78 -13.27 -12.16
C LEU A 25 -4.45 -12.42 -13.38
N LEU A 26 -3.62 -12.93 -14.28
CA LEU A 26 -3.54 -12.44 -15.65
C LEU A 26 -4.69 -13.06 -16.44
N VAL A 27 -5.52 -12.23 -17.07
CA VAL A 27 -6.57 -12.66 -17.99
C VAL A 27 -6.25 -12.06 -19.35
N ILE A 28 -5.94 -12.91 -20.32
CA ILE A 28 -5.67 -12.51 -21.71
C ILE A 28 -6.96 -12.69 -22.51
N THR A 29 -7.32 -11.66 -23.28
CA THR A 29 -8.45 -11.65 -24.20
C THR A 29 -7.94 -11.57 -25.64
N ALA A 30 -8.84 -11.76 -26.61
CA ALA A 30 -8.50 -11.62 -28.03
C ALA A 30 -7.95 -10.24 -28.44
N ALA A 31 -8.21 -9.19 -27.66
CA ALA A 31 -7.72 -7.84 -27.96
C ALA A 31 -6.66 -7.34 -26.98
N GLY A 32 -6.48 -7.97 -25.82
CA GLY A 32 -5.67 -7.36 -24.77
C GLY A 32 -5.47 -8.22 -23.53
N TYR A 33 -5.22 -7.58 -22.41
CA TYR A 33 -5.10 -8.28 -21.13
C TYR A 33 -5.64 -7.43 -19.98
N GLN A 34 -5.96 -8.10 -18.89
CA GLN A 34 -6.19 -7.49 -17.59
C GLN A 34 -5.44 -8.27 -16.51
N ILE A 35 -4.90 -7.56 -15.53
CA ILE A 35 -4.40 -8.13 -14.30
C ILE A 35 -5.39 -7.77 -13.21
N GLN A 36 -5.92 -8.77 -12.54
CA GLN A 36 -6.92 -8.59 -11.50
C GLN A 36 -6.52 -9.34 -10.22
N GLN A 37 -7.01 -8.90 -9.08
CA GLN A 37 -6.92 -9.71 -7.87
C GLN A 37 -7.84 -10.92 -7.95
N THR A 38 -7.61 -11.91 -7.07
CA THR A 38 -8.47 -13.11 -6.96
C THR A 38 -9.93 -12.78 -6.63
N ASN A 39 -10.23 -11.59 -6.12
CA ASN A 39 -11.58 -11.09 -5.88
C ASN A 39 -12.22 -10.36 -7.10
N GLY A 40 -11.56 -10.35 -8.26
CA GLY A 40 -12.06 -9.74 -9.49
C GLY A 40 -11.80 -8.24 -9.65
N LYS A 41 -11.16 -7.56 -8.68
CA LYS A 41 -10.75 -6.15 -8.86
C LYS A 41 -9.66 -6.06 -9.92
N ILE A 42 -9.91 -5.33 -11.00
CA ILE A 42 -8.93 -5.05 -12.06
C ILE A 42 -7.91 -4.01 -11.53
N TRP A 43 -6.63 -4.31 -11.74
CA TRP A 43 -5.48 -3.53 -11.29
C TRP A 43 -4.75 -2.86 -12.44
N GLU A 44 -4.67 -3.56 -13.57
CA GLU A 44 -4.05 -3.09 -14.80
C GLU A 44 -4.80 -3.71 -15.96
N TYR A 45 -4.93 -2.98 -17.07
CA TYR A 45 -5.45 -3.53 -18.30
C TYR A 45 -4.83 -2.79 -19.49
N SER A 46 -4.82 -3.47 -20.62
CA SER A 46 -4.48 -2.88 -21.91
C SER A 46 -5.40 -3.45 -22.98
N ASP A 47 -5.77 -2.62 -23.95
CA ASP A 47 -6.46 -3.03 -25.17
C ASP A 47 -5.46 -3.57 -26.24
N THR A 48 -4.27 -4.00 -25.80
CA THR A 48 -3.25 -4.76 -26.54
C THR A 48 -2.56 -5.77 -25.60
N CYS A 49 -2.20 -6.96 -26.09
CA CYS A 49 -1.48 -7.97 -25.30
C CYS A 49 -0.12 -8.24 -25.93
N PRO A 50 0.98 -7.69 -25.38
CA PRO A 50 2.32 -8.00 -25.85
C PRO A 50 2.69 -9.47 -25.62
N ASP A 51 3.41 -10.07 -26.57
CA ASP A 51 3.74 -11.51 -26.54
C ASP A 51 4.53 -11.91 -25.29
N TYR A 52 5.40 -11.04 -24.78
CA TYR A 52 6.21 -11.31 -23.59
C TYR A 52 5.39 -11.55 -22.32
N LEU A 53 4.13 -11.08 -22.26
CA LEU A 53 3.26 -11.34 -21.10
C LEU A 53 2.90 -12.83 -20.98
N HIS A 54 3.04 -13.59 -22.07
CA HIS A 54 2.83 -15.02 -22.04
C HIS A 54 3.91 -15.80 -21.29
N GLU A 55 4.96 -15.16 -20.78
CA GLU A 55 5.96 -15.79 -19.92
C GLU A 55 5.86 -15.32 -18.46
N MET A 56 5.00 -14.35 -18.19
CA MET A 56 4.89 -13.74 -16.87
C MET A 56 4.38 -14.76 -15.83
N THR A 57 5.13 -14.86 -14.72
CA THR A 57 4.74 -15.64 -13.54
C THR A 57 4.61 -14.77 -12.28
N HIS A 58 5.22 -13.57 -12.30
CA HIS A 58 5.24 -12.64 -11.18
C HIS A 58 4.84 -11.23 -11.62
N TYR A 59 4.08 -10.57 -10.76
CA TYR A 59 3.62 -9.21 -10.93
C TYR A 59 4.18 -8.30 -9.84
N GLY A 60 4.99 -7.31 -10.25
CA GLY A 60 5.56 -6.30 -9.38
C GLY A 60 4.73 -5.02 -9.28
N GLY A 61 3.62 -4.92 -10.01
CA GLY A 61 2.87 -3.68 -10.23
C GLY A 61 2.90 -3.28 -11.70
N PRO A 62 2.16 -2.22 -12.09
CA PRO A 62 2.00 -1.85 -13.48
C PRO A 62 3.32 -1.71 -14.22
N GLU A 63 3.40 -2.29 -15.42
CA GLU A 63 4.60 -2.31 -16.26
C GLU A 63 5.83 -3.03 -15.65
N ASN A 64 5.65 -3.84 -14.60
CA ASN A 64 6.74 -4.59 -13.96
C ASN A 64 6.38 -6.08 -13.88
N TYR A 65 6.82 -6.79 -14.91
CA TYR A 65 6.43 -8.16 -15.20
C TYR A 65 7.67 -9.05 -15.15
N PHE A 66 7.60 -10.14 -14.39
CA PHE A 66 8.76 -11.03 -14.26
C PHE A 66 8.39 -12.48 -14.53
N CYS A 67 9.34 -13.23 -15.07
CA CYS A 67 9.30 -14.68 -15.10
C CYS A 67 10.33 -15.24 -14.11
N GLN A 68 10.09 -16.45 -13.62
CA GLN A 68 10.99 -17.14 -12.72
C GLN A 68 11.58 -18.35 -13.45
N ILE A 69 12.91 -18.41 -13.50
CA ILE A 69 13.66 -19.54 -14.04
C ILE A 69 14.54 -20.06 -12.92
N GLY A 70 14.20 -21.24 -12.40
CA GLY A 70 14.83 -21.79 -11.20
C GLY A 70 14.59 -20.88 -9.98
N GLN A 71 15.66 -20.40 -9.35
CA GLN A 71 15.60 -19.48 -8.20
C GLN A 71 15.77 -18.00 -8.59
N GLN A 72 15.82 -17.68 -9.88
CA GLN A 72 16.13 -16.34 -10.36
C GLN A 72 14.92 -15.72 -11.07
N LEU A 73 14.74 -14.41 -10.88
CA LEU A 73 13.74 -13.62 -11.60
C LEU A 73 14.39 -12.95 -12.81
N PHE A 74 13.61 -12.81 -13.88
CA PHE A 74 13.99 -12.13 -15.11
C PHE A 74 12.87 -11.18 -15.52
N ASP A 75 13.22 -9.99 -16.00
CA ASP A 75 12.26 -9.07 -16.60
C ASP A 75 11.81 -9.66 -17.93
N VAL A 76 10.49 -9.86 -18.13
CA VAL A 76 9.99 -10.53 -19.34
C VAL A 76 10.16 -9.68 -20.61
N ARG A 77 10.34 -8.35 -20.48
CA ARG A 77 10.50 -7.46 -21.63
C ARG A 77 11.96 -7.40 -22.06
N SER A 78 12.90 -7.26 -21.13
CA SER A 78 14.33 -7.15 -21.46
C SER A 78 15.06 -8.49 -21.46
N GLY A 79 14.52 -9.52 -20.80
CA GLY A 79 15.20 -10.79 -20.55
C GLY A 79 16.37 -10.67 -19.56
N GLU A 80 16.59 -9.49 -18.99
CA GLU A 80 17.70 -9.27 -18.06
C GLU A 80 17.43 -10.01 -16.75
N LYS A 81 18.50 -10.58 -16.19
CA LYS A 81 18.44 -11.17 -14.86
C LYS A 81 18.19 -10.09 -13.84
N VAL A 82 17.19 -10.33 -13.01
CA VAL A 82 16.77 -9.43 -11.96
C VAL A 82 17.06 -10.09 -10.61
N ASP A 83 18.10 -9.62 -9.94
CA ASP A 83 18.25 -9.86 -8.50
C ASP A 83 17.02 -9.24 -7.80
N PRO A 84 16.37 -9.85 -6.79
CA PRO A 84 15.33 -9.19 -6.01
C PRO A 84 15.65 -7.73 -5.60
N VAL A 85 16.92 -7.42 -5.31
CA VAL A 85 17.41 -6.05 -5.09
C VAL A 85 17.44 -5.23 -6.38
N GLY A 86 17.87 -5.83 -7.50
CA GLY A 86 17.83 -5.25 -8.85
C GLY A 86 16.41 -5.00 -9.36
N ALA A 87 15.44 -5.88 -9.05
CA ALA A 87 14.02 -5.71 -9.37
C ALA A 87 13.52 -4.42 -8.75
N LEU A 88 13.84 -4.23 -7.48
CA LEU A 88 13.52 -3.04 -6.72
C LEU A 88 14.25 -1.80 -7.23
N GLN A 89 15.47 -1.91 -7.79
CA GLN A 89 16.16 -0.79 -8.45
C GLN A 89 15.54 -0.44 -9.80
N GLN A 90 15.11 -1.43 -10.58
CA GLN A 90 14.40 -1.22 -11.85
C GLN A 90 13.02 -0.61 -11.58
N LEU A 91 12.29 -1.12 -10.58
CA LEU A 91 11.07 -0.51 -10.03
C LEU A 91 11.34 0.95 -9.62
N ARG A 92 12.46 1.24 -8.94
CA ARG A 92 12.84 2.61 -8.57
C ARG A 92 13.06 3.52 -9.78
N LYS A 93 13.74 3.04 -10.83
CA LYS A 93 13.95 3.80 -12.08
C LYS A 93 12.64 4.02 -12.82
N ASN A 94 11.84 2.97 -12.98
CA ASN A 94 10.56 3.01 -13.68
C ASN A 94 9.57 3.91 -12.94
N VAL A 95 9.44 3.78 -11.62
CA VAL A 95 8.61 4.68 -10.80
C VAL A 95 9.06 6.13 -10.95
N ARG A 96 10.37 6.43 -10.87
CA ARG A 96 10.88 7.81 -11.06
C ARG A 96 10.60 8.37 -12.46
N GLN A 97 10.61 7.53 -13.49
CA GLN A 97 10.48 7.93 -14.89
C GLN A 97 9.02 7.94 -15.41
N SER A 98 8.11 7.16 -14.83
CA SER A 98 6.78 6.88 -15.42
C SER A 98 5.64 7.78 -14.94
N LEU A 99 5.86 8.71 -14.01
CA LEU A 99 4.77 9.48 -13.44
C LEU A 99 5.02 10.99 -13.57
N PRO A 100 4.16 11.74 -14.29
CA PRO A 100 4.16 13.19 -14.20
C PRO A 100 3.68 13.55 -12.78
N TRP A 101 4.62 13.85 -11.89
CA TRP A 101 4.32 14.23 -10.52
C TRP A 101 3.78 15.66 -10.49
N ASP A 102 2.79 15.92 -9.64
CA ASP A 102 2.48 17.29 -9.25
C ASP A 102 3.66 17.82 -8.41
N THR A 103 4.52 18.62 -9.05
CA THR A 103 5.69 19.26 -8.46
C THR A 103 5.41 20.69 -7.99
N ARG A 104 4.15 21.13 -8.05
CA ARG A 104 3.78 22.46 -7.60
C ARG A 104 4.04 22.56 -6.10
N ASP A 105 4.82 23.58 -5.75
CA ASP A 105 5.10 23.92 -4.36
C ASP A 105 3.78 24.14 -3.63
N THR A 106 3.61 23.48 -2.47
CA THR A 106 2.40 23.65 -1.67
C THR A 106 2.49 24.88 -0.77
N GLY A 107 3.68 25.47 -0.57
CA GLY A 107 3.96 26.60 0.32
C GLY A 107 3.86 26.26 1.81
N GLU A 108 2.96 25.35 2.18
CA GLU A 108 2.67 24.92 3.53
C GLU A 108 2.37 23.41 3.61
N TRP A 109 2.21 22.91 4.84
CA TRP A 109 1.81 21.53 5.09
C TRP A 109 0.34 21.31 4.75
N VAL A 110 0.06 20.40 3.82
CA VAL A 110 -1.30 20.04 3.42
C VAL A 110 -1.70 18.73 4.09
N GLY A 111 -2.81 18.74 4.82
CA GLY A 111 -3.39 17.57 5.48
C GLY A 111 -3.77 17.86 6.93
N LEU A 112 -3.63 16.86 7.78
CA LEU A 112 -4.08 16.91 9.18
C LEU A 112 -3.02 17.50 10.11
N ALA A 113 -3.48 18.11 11.21
CA ALA A 113 -2.59 18.61 12.25
C ALA A 113 -1.94 17.47 13.04
N GLY A 114 -0.62 17.54 13.25
CA GLY A 114 0.12 16.51 14.00
C GLY A 114 -0.34 16.34 15.46
N ALA A 115 -0.95 17.37 16.06
CA ALA A 115 -1.54 17.30 17.40
C ALA A 115 -2.63 16.23 17.52
N ALA A 116 -3.37 15.95 16.44
CA ALA A 116 -4.40 14.91 16.43
C ALA A 116 -3.83 13.48 16.59
N PHE A 117 -2.52 13.30 16.36
CA PHE A 117 -1.82 12.01 16.53
C PHE A 117 -1.07 11.89 17.86
N ALA A 118 -1.06 12.96 18.68
CA ALA A 118 -0.42 12.96 19.99
C ALA A 118 -0.97 11.91 20.97
N PRO A 119 -2.29 11.60 21.00
CA PRO A 119 -2.82 10.53 21.86
C PRO A 119 -2.18 9.16 21.59
N TYR A 120 -1.79 8.88 20.35
CA TYR A 120 -1.25 7.59 19.94
C TYR A 120 0.29 7.50 20.07
N ARG A 121 0.97 8.53 20.57
CA ARG A 121 2.45 8.61 20.59
C ARG A 121 3.15 7.45 21.33
N SER A 122 2.46 6.84 22.31
CA SER A 122 2.97 5.72 23.09
C SER A 122 2.81 4.37 22.38
N TRP A 123 2.08 4.31 21.25
CA TRP A 123 1.82 3.08 20.52
C TRP A 123 3.04 2.72 19.68
N ARG A 124 3.98 2.04 20.33
CA ARG A 124 5.30 1.70 19.78
C ARG A 124 5.33 0.27 19.29
N ALA A 125 5.57 0.10 18.00
CA ALA A 125 5.74 -1.19 17.37
C ALA A 125 6.95 -1.93 17.95
N THR A 126 6.76 -3.22 18.24
CA THR A 126 7.83 -4.15 18.61
C THR A 126 7.89 -5.29 17.58
N GLY A 127 9.09 -5.78 17.30
CA GLY A 127 9.30 -6.81 16.28
C GLY A 127 8.85 -6.36 14.88
N GLN A 128 8.18 -7.25 14.14
CA GLN A 128 7.74 -7.00 12.76
C GLN A 128 6.31 -6.46 12.66
N LEU A 129 5.72 -5.99 13.76
CA LEU A 129 4.30 -5.59 13.85
C LEU A 129 3.99 -4.18 13.33
N CYS A 130 4.95 -3.49 12.71
CA CYS A 130 4.79 -2.08 12.33
C CYS A 130 3.58 -1.82 11.43
N GLY A 131 3.21 -2.76 10.55
CA GLY A 131 2.00 -2.64 9.72
C GLY A 131 0.71 -2.63 10.55
N SER A 132 0.63 -3.48 11.59
CA SER A 132 -0.51 -3.53 12.50
C SER A 132 -0.61 -2.29 13.38
N TYR A 133 0.51 -1.77 13.85
CA TYR A 133 0.55 -0.51 14.61
C TYR A 133 0.13 0.69 13.76
N ALA A 134 0.66 0.81 12.52
CA ALA A 134 0.26 1.87 11.61
C ALA A 134 -1.25 1.82 11.31
N ALA A 135 -1.78 0.63 11.02
CA ALA A 135 -3.20 0.41 10.85
C ALA A 135 -4.00 0.82 12.09
N ALA A 136 -3.57 0.43 13.29
CA ALA A 136 -4.24 0.79 14.53
C ALA A 136 -4.29 2.30 14.74
N VAL A 137 -3.19 3.02 14.51
CA VAL A 137 -3.15 4.49 14.60
C VAL A 137 -4.11 5.13 13.61
N MET A 138 -4.15 4.64 12.36
CA MET A 138 -5.09 5.13 11.35
C MET A 138 -6.54 4.92 11.79
N LEU A 139 -6.90 3.70 12.23
CA LEU A 139 -8.27 3.39 12.65
C LEU A 139 -8.68 4.16 13.92
N ALA A 140 -7.77 4.31 14.88
CA ALA A 140 -8.03 5.07 16.09
C ALA A 140 -8.26 6.56 15.80
N TYR A 141 -7.49 7.15 14.86
CA TYR A 141 -7.75 8.51 14.40
C TYR A 141 -9.17 8.64 13.84
N TYR A 142 -9.59 7.74 12.95
CA TYR A 142 -10.94 7.79 12.41
C TYR A 142 -12.01 7.58 13.50
N GLN A 143 -11.78 6.66 14.44
CA GLN A 143 -12.70 6.41 15.54
C GLN A 143 -12.89 7.65 16.43
N ASP A 144 -11.79 8.34 16.72
CA ASP A 144 -11.76 9.45 17.66
C ASP A 144 -12.19 10.78 17.03
N GLN A 145 -11.97 10.97 15.71
CA GLN A 145 -12.14 12.26 15.04
C GLN A 145 -13.25 12.29 13.99
N VAL A 146 -13.75 11.13 13.56
CA VAL A 146 -14.72 11.04 12.45
C VAL A 146 -16.01 10.35 12.88
N ALA A 147 -15.95 9.08 13.24
CA ALA A 147 -17.13 8.31 13.68
C ALA A 147 -16.72 7.11 14.55
N PRO A 148 -17.53 6.68 15.53
CA PRO A 148 -17.13 5.65 16.49
C PRO A 148 -17.00 4.24 15.90
N ASP A 149 -17.53 3.99 14.71
CA ASP A 149 -17.65 2.66 14.07
C ASP A 149 -16.44 2.25 13.21
N PHE A 150 -15.38 3.06 13.19
CA PHE A 150 -14.12 2.71 12.50
C PHE A 150 -13.27 1.66 13.23
N ALA A 151 -13.60 1.37 14.48
CA ALA A 151 -13.15 0.21 15.22
C ALA A 151 -14.29 -0.34 16.08
N PRO A 152 -14.40 -1.66 16.29
CA PRO A 152 -15.46 -2.22 17.12
C PRO A 152 -15.33 -1.73 18.56
N GLU A 153 -16.41 -1.21 19.15
CA GLU A 153 -16.41 -0.64 20.50
C GLU A 153 -15.92 -1.64 21.57
N LYS A 154 -16.26 -2.92 21.39
CA LYS A 154 -15.80 -4.02 22.27
C LYS A 154 -14.28 -4.27 22.23
N ILE A 155 -13.61 -3.82 21.17
CA ILE A 155 -12.14 -3.90 21.02
C ILE A 155 -11.52 -2.60 21.51
N ARG A 156 -12.05 -1.46 21.09
CA ARG A 156 -11.60 -0.14 21.52
C ARG A 156 -12.79 0.83 21.56
N VAL A 157 -12.96 1.49 22.69
CA VAL A 157 -13.87 2.64 22.84
C VAL A 157 -13.20 3.92 22.31
N PRO A 158 -13.95 4.92 21.81
CA PRO A 158 -13.40 6.21 21.40
C PRO A 158 -12.50 6.83 22.50
N HIS A 159 -11.37 7.40 22.08
CA HIS A 159 -10.29 7.93 22.91
C HIS A 159 -9.65 6.95 23.91
N GLY A 160 -9.96 5.65 23.81
CA GLY A 160 -9.40 4.61 24.66
C GLY A 160 -8.01 4.13 24.24
N GLU A 161 -7.50 3.18 25.03
CA GLU A 161 -6.22 2.50 24.79
C GLU A 161 -6.24 1.64 23.52
N GLY A 162 -5.09 1.55 22.84
CA GLY A 162 -4.96 0.86 21.56
C GLY A 162 -4.63 -0.62 21.64
N ARG A 163 -4.26 -1.13 22.82
CA ARG A 163 -3.64 -2.47 22.96
C ARG A 163 -4.45 -3.58 22.31
N ARG A 164 -5.74 -3.68 22.63
CA ARG A 164 -6.63 -4.72 22.06
C ARG A 164 -6.84 -4.56 20.55
N LEU A 165 -6.91 -3.32 20.07
CA LEU A 165 -7.01 -3.03 18.63
C LEU A 165 -5.76 -3.50 17.90
N ILE A 166 -4.58 -3.19 18.43
CA ILE A 166 -3.28 -3.61 17.90
C ILE A 166 -3.16 -5.14 17.90
N GLU A 167 -3.48 -5.80 19.02
CA GLU A 167 -3.44 -7.26 19.15
C GLU A 167 -4.40 -7.94 18.16
N THR A 168 -5.60 -7.38 17.98
CA THR A 168 -6.57 -7.89 17.00
C THR A 168 -6.06 -7.71 15.57
N LEU A 169 -5.60 -6.51 15.21
CA LEU A 169 -5.04 -6.24 13.89
C LEU A 169 -3.81 -7.11 13.60
N ALA A 170 -2.96 -7.37 14.60
CA ALA A 170 -1.83 -8.28 14.44
C ALA A 170 -2.29 -9.70 14.04
N GLN A 171 -3.36 -10.21 14.63
CA GLN A 171 -3.94 -11.50 14.27
C GLN A 171 -4.53 -11.50 12.85
N GLU A 172 -5.24 -10.42 12.47
CA GLU A 172 -5.93 -10.36 11.18
C GLU A 172 -4.99 -10.04 10.00
N ILE A 173 -3.92 -9.25 10.24
CA ILE A 173 -2.94 -8.81 9.24
C ILE A 173 -1.76 -9.78 9.15
N GLN A 174 -1.20 -10.19 10.29
CA GLN A 174 0.08 -10.90 10.36
C GLN A 174 0.08 -11.98 11.45
N PRO A 175 -0.77 -13.02 11.35
CA PRO A 175 -0.94 -14.04 12.40
C PRO A 175 0.33 -14.81 12.75
N ARG A 176 1.30 -14.86 11.81
CA ARG A 176 2.61 -15.50 12.02
C ARG A 176 3.72 -14.52 12.43
N GLY A 177 3.40 -13.23 12.58
CA GLY A 177 4.35 -12.20 13.02
C GLY A 177 5.41 -11.81 12.00
N TYR A 178 5.23 -12.10 10.70
CA TYR A 178 6.15 -11.69 9.64
C TYR A 178 5.88 -10.25 9.16
N SER A 179 6.88 -9.66 8.49
CA SER A 179 6.73 -8.37 7.80
C SER A 179 5.62 -8.44 6.75
N THR A 180 4.99 -7.30 6.49
CA THR A 180 3.77 -7.24 5.66
C THR A 180 3.93 -6.37 4.43
N ILE A 181 3.10 -6.64 3.42
CA ILE A 181 2.93 -5.83 2.20
C ILE A 181 1.57 -5.10 2.20
N PRO A 182 1.37 -4.06 1.35
CA PRO A 182 0.14 -3.26 1.37
C PRO A 182 -1.16 -4.08 1.30
N VAL A 183 -1.19 -5.11 0.46
CA VAL A 183 -2.36 -5.98 0.31
C VAL A 183 -2.69 -6.73 1.59
N GLN A 184 -1.70 -7.25 2.32
CA GLN A 184 -1.92 -7.97 3.58
C GLN A 184 -2.48 -7.05 4.67
N VAL A 185 -1.96 -5.82 4.75
CA VAL A 185 -2.46 -4.80 5.69
C VAL A 185 -3.92 -4.44 5.37
N ALA A 186 -4.24 -4.14 4.11
CA ALA A 186 -5.62 -3.80 3.72
C ALA A 186 -6.58 -4.99 3.89
N MET A 187 -6.18 -6.20 3.51
CA MET A 187 -6.99 -7.41 3.70
C MET A 187 -7.24 -7.70 5.17
N GLY A 188 -6.23 -7.54 6.04
CA GLY A 188 -6.42 -7.75 7.48
C GLY A 188 -7.36 -6.71 8.12
N ILE A 189 -7.30 -5.44 7.69
CA ILE A 189 -8.30 -4.44 8.09
C ILE A 189 -9.71 -4.85 7.60
N ASN A 190 -9.83 -5.33 6.37
CA ASN A 190 -11.13 -5.79 5.84
C ASN A 190 -11.67 -7.03 6.57
N ARG A 191 -10.80 -7.96 6.99
CA ARG A 191 -11.21 -9.10 7.83
C ARG A 191 -11.74 -8.64 9.18
N LEU A 192 -11.10 -7.65 9.81
CA LEU A 192 -11.63 -7.02 11.03
C LEU A 192 -13.04 -6.46 10.78
N TYR A 193 -13.23 -5.69 9.71
CA TYR A 193 -14.54 -5.11 9.40
C TYR A 193 -15.60 -6.17 9.13
N GLN A 194 -15.28 -7.21 8.36
CA GLN A 194 -16.19 -8.34 8.11
C GLN A 194 -16.55 -9.09 9.39
N LYS A 195 -15.57 -9.36 10.26
CA LYS A 195 -15.75 -10.09 11.53
C LYS A 195 -16.68 -9.37 12.50
N TYR A 196 -16.79 -8.04 12.38
CA TYR A 196 -17.57 -7.20 13.28
C TYR A 196 -18.69 -6.43 12.58
N ASP A 197 -19.01 -6.80 11.34
CA ASP A 197 -20.08 -6.20 10.53
C ASP A 197 -20.00 -4.67 10.45
N LEU A 198 -18.79 -4.15 10.27
CA LEU A 198 -18.55 -2.71 10.13
C LEU A 198 -18.65 -2.28 8.67
N PRO A 199 -19.31 -1.14 8.35
CA PRO A 199 -19.62 -0.73 6.97
C PRO A 199 -18.44 -0.07 6.24
N HIS A 200 -17.21 -0.41 6.61
CA HIS A 200 -15.99 0.23 6.14
C HIS A 200 -15.17 -0.70 5.25
N GLN A 201 -14.36 -0.12 4.36
CA GLN A 201 -13.47 -0.88 3.49
C GLN A 201 -12.09 -0.21 3.40
N ALA A 202 -11.04 -1.00 3.62
CA ALA A 202 -9.67 -0.61 3.31
C ALA A 202 -9.31 -0.99 1.88
N GLU A 203 -8.65 -0.05 1.20
CA GLU A 203 -8.01 -0.26 -0.09
C GLU A 203 -6.50 -0.07 0.04
N PHE A 204 -5.77 -0.59 -0.93
CA PHE A 204 -4.33 -0.38 -1.02
C PHE A 204 -3.92 -0.01 -2.44
N TRP A 205 -2.72 0.56 -2.54
CA TRP A 205 -2.07 0.89 -3.78
C TRP A 205 -0.61 0.46 -3.71
N HIS A 206 -0.13 -0.21 -4.76
CA HIS A 206 1.28 -0.58 -4.91
C HIS A 206 2.00 0.51 -5.70
N LEU A 207 3.26 0.81 -5.33
CA LEU A 207 4.28 1.61 -6.05
C LEU A 207 3.84 2.95 -6.67
N GLY A 208 4.67 3.98 -6.51
CA GLY A 208 4.36 5.30 -7.10
C GLY A 208 3.10 5.96 -6.51
N GLY A 209 2.76 5.67 -5.25
CA GLY A 209 1.55 6.13 -4.60
C GLY A 209 1.48 7.63 -4.23
N TRP A 210 2.37 8.48 -4.73
CA TRP A 210 2.43 9.90 -4.34
C TRP A 210 1.11 10.64 -4.64
N SER A 211 0.58 10.51 -5.86
CA SER A 211 -0.67 11.17 -6.26
C SER A 211 -1.86 10.70 -5.43
N GLN A 212 -1.93 9.39 -5.17
CA GLN A 212 -2.99 8.82 -4.34
C GLN A 212 -2.83 9.22 -2.88
N LEU A 213 -1.62 9.18 -2.33
CA LEU A 213 -1.33 9.62 -0.97
C LEU A 213 -1.74 11.08 -0.78
N THR A 214 -1.23 11.99 -1.62
CA THR A 214 -1.50 13.43 -1.51
C THR A 214 -2.98 13.74 -1.67
N LYS A 215 -3.69 13.08 -2.60
CA LYS A 215 -5.14 13.16 -2.73
C LYS A 215 -5.86 12.83 -1.42
N ARG A 216 -5.49 11.73 -0.74
CA ARG A 216 -6.11 11.34 0.53
C ARG A 216 -5.77 12.30 1.66
N LEU A 217 -4.49 12.67 1.79
CA LEU A 217 -4.04 13.60 2.82
C LEU A 217 -4.74 14.96 2.68
N ALA A 218 -4.85 15.50 1.45
CA ALA A 218 -5.59 16.73 1.17
C ALA A 218 -7.10 16.63 1.49
N GLN A 219 -7.66 15.41 1.47
CA GLN A 219 -9.05 15.12 1.86
C GLN A 219 -9.22 14.88 3.38
N GLY A 220 -8.18 15.15 4.18
CA GLY A 220 -8.19 14.96 5.63
C GLY A 220 -8.18 13.48 6.05
N GLN A 221 -7.65 12.59 5.21
CA GLN A 221 -7.59 11.16 5.47
C GLN A 221 -6.16 10.74 5.78
N PRO A 222 -5.85 10.21 6.97
CA PRO A 222 -4.55 9.59 7.20
C PRO A 222 -4.40 8.32 6.36
N VAL A 223 -3.16 8.01 6.01
CA VAL A 223 -2.80 6.91 5.12
C VAL A 223 -1.67 6.10 5.75
N VAL A 224 -1.84 4.79 5.82
CA VAL A 224 -0.73 3.89 6.18
C VAL A 224 0.17 3.73 4.98
N THR A 225 1.46 4.03 5.10
CA THR A 225 2.42 3.94 4.00
C THR A 225 3.63 3.11 4.36
N GLY A 226 4.07 2.31 3.40
CA GLY A 226 5.27 1.48 3.49
C GLY A 226 6.49 2.27 3.06
N LEU A 227 7.56 2.14 3.83
CA LEU A 227 8.89 2.69 3.60
C LEU A 227 9.84 1.55 3.25
N LEU A 228 10.75 1.77 2.31
CA LEU A 228 11.73 0.76 1.92
C LEU A 228 13.17 1.21 2.17
N LYS A 229 13.98 0.30 2.73
CA LYS A 229 15.43 0.50 2.91
C LYS A 229 16.11 0.85 1.59
N ILE A 230 15.73 0.14 0.53
CA ILE A 230 16.33 0.31 -0.81
C ILE A 230 16.01 1.66 -1.46
N LEU A 231 14.94 2.31 -1.02
CA LEU A 231 14.60 3.67 -1.43
C LEU A 231 15.27 4.74 -0.54
N GLY A 232 16.13 4.33 0.39
CA GLY A 232 16.91 5.21 1.27
C GLY A 232 16.33 5.39 2.67
N SER A 233 15.31 4.63 3.05
CA SER A 233 14.69 4.72 4.38
C SER A 233 15.69 4.39 5.49
N SER A 234 15.92 5.36 6.39
CA SER A 234 16.71 5.17 7.61
C SER A 234 16.03 4.24 8.61
N TYR A 235 14.72 4.00 8.45
CA TYR A 235 13.94 3.04 9.24
C TYR A 235 14.09 1.59 8.74
N GLY A 236 14.81 1.37 7.62
CA GLY A 236 14.75 0.10 6.90
C GLY A 236 13.40 -0.09 6.21
N ASN A 237 12.94 -1.34 6.10
CA ASN A 237 11.59 -1.64 5.64
C ASN A 237 10.62 -1.43 6.81
N HIS A 238 9.69 -0.49 6.67
CA HIS A 238 8.87 -0.04 7.81
C HIS A 238 7.49 0.44 7.38
N TRP A 239 6.55 0.49 8.32
CA TRP A 239 5.19 1.02 8.13
C TRP A 239 4.94 2.19 9.06
N VAL A 240 4.43 3.28 8.49
CA VAL A 240 4.11 4.51 9.21
C VAL A 240 2.73 5.02 8.82
N THR A 241 2.13 5.87 9.65
CA THR A 241 0.86 6.53 9.32
C THR A 241 1.14 7.97 8.91
N ALA A 242 1.08 8.26 7.62
CA ALA A 242 1.21 9.61 7.08
C ALA A 242 -0.11 10.38 7.23
N TYR A 243 0.00 11.67 7.54
CA TYR A 243 -1.18 12.51 7.78
C TYR A 243 -1.08 13.92 7.19
N ALA A 244 0.10 14.37 6.78
CA ALA A 244 0.27 15.59 5.99
C ALA A 244 1.47 15.47 5.05
N TYR A 245 1.48 16.28 3.99
CA TYR A 245 2.58 16.37 3.03
C TYR A 245 3.00 17.82 2.78
N LEU A 246 4.20 18.00 2.26
CA LEU A 246 4.75 19.28 1.81
C LEU A 246 5.50 19.03 0.51
N VAL A 247 5.25 19.86 -0.50
CA VAL A 247 6.14 19.99 -1.67
C VAL A 247 6.80 21.34 -1.56
N LYS A 248 8.13 21.40 -1.51
CA LYS A 248 8.87 22.65 -1.42
C LYS A 248 10.16 22.55 -2.22
N ASP A 249 10.42 23.53 -3.08
CA ASP A 249 11.64 23.58 -3.90
C ASP A 249 11.88 22.28 -4.72
N GLY A 250 10.79 21.64 -5.17
CA GLY A 250 10.83 20.35 -5.89
C GLY A 250 11.06 19.12 -4.99
N GLU A 251 11.31 19.30 -3.70
CA GLU A 251 11.42 18.24 -2.72
C GLU A 251 10.06 17.91 -2.09
N ARG A 252 9.91 16.67 -1.62
CA ARG A 252 8.64 16.13 -1.12
C ARG A 252 8.83 15.52 0.26
N PHE A 253 7.97 15.92 1.19
CA PHE A 253 8.03 15.50 2.57
C PHE A 253 6.68 15.01 3.07
N LEU A 254 6.73 14.12 4.05
CA LEU A 254 5.58 13.60 4.78
C LEU A 254 5.76 13.87 6.26
N LYS A 255 4.69 14.29 6.93
CA LYS A 255 4.54 14.17 8.38
C LYS A 255 3.87 12.84 8.70
N VAL A 256 4.50 12.09 9.58
CA VAL A 256 4.08 10.73 9.92
C VAL A 256 4.08 10.51 11.43
N HIS A 257 3.21 9.60 11.86
CA HIS A 257 3.41 8.86 13.09
C HIS A 257 4.25 7.63 12.77
N ASP A 258 5.47 7.57 13.33
CA ASP A 258 6.47 6.58 12.96
C ASP A 258 6.34 5.24 13.69
N ASN A 259 5.36 5.11 14.59
CA ASN A 259 5.16 3.95 15.45
C ASN A 259 6.40 3.55 16.27
N TRP A 260 7.42 4.41 16.42
CA TRP A 260 8.59 4.23 17.28
C TRP A 260 8.69 5.31 18.36
N GLY A 261 7.65 6.13 18.48
CA GLY A 261 7.49 7.12 19.54
C GLY A 261 7.55 8.56 19.07
N ASN A 262 7.69 8.81 17.76
CA ASN A 262 7.59 10.14 17.20
C ASN A 262 6.35 10.26 16.31
N HIS A 263 5.33 10.92 16.85
CA HIS A 263 4.07 11.20 16.16
C HIS A 263 4.15 12.40 15.20
N GLN A 264 5.27 13.13 15.16
CA GLN A 264 5.49 14.33 14.34
C GLN A 264 6.74 14.21 13.46
N LYS A 265 7.12 12.99 13.11
CA LYS A 265 8.32 12.76 12.32
C LYS A 265 8.11 13.33 10.92
N VAL A 266 9.09 14.09 10.43
CA VAL A 266 9.18 14.47 9.01
C VAL A 266 10.12 13.49 8.31
N ILE A 267 9.66 12.93 7.19
CA ILE A 267 10.43 12.04 6.32
C ILE A 267 10.33 12.51 4.87
N THR A 268 11.28 12.13 4.02
CA THR A 268 11.14 12.34 2.57
C THR A 268 10.14 11.34 1.97
N ALA A 269 9.36 11.79 0.99
CA ALA A 269 8.41 10.95 0.25
C ALA A 269 9.11 9.96 -0.69
N ASP A 270 10.41 10.14 -0.97
CA ASP A 270 11.19 9.27 -1.83
C ASP A 270 11.31 7.83 -1.30
N TRP A 271 11.03 7.62 -0.02
CA TRP A 271 11.05 6.31 0.63
C TRP A 271 9.79 5.46 0.37
N LEU A 272 8.76 6.07 -0.22
CA LEU A 272 7.43 5.49 -0.34
C LEU A 272 7.38 4.32 -1.33
N ASN A 273 6.78 3.23 -0.88
CA ASN A 273 6.59 2.02 -1.68
C ASN A 273 5.12 1.69 -1.96
N GLY A 274 4.25 1.85 -0.98
CA GLY A 274 2.84 1.49 -1.13
C GLY A 274 2.02 2.06 0.00
N LEU A 275 0.71 2.09 -0.18
CA LEU A 275 -0.18 2.75 0.74
C LEU A 275 -1.45 1.95 0.98
N VAL A 276 -2.04 2.14 2.15
CA VAL A 276 -3.32 1.58 2.59
C VAL A 276 -4.14 2.73 3.16
N TYR A 277 -5.39 2.81 2.75
CA TYR A 277 -6.31 3.88 3.12
C TYR A 277 -7.74 3.36 3.20
N LEU A 278 -8.61 4.10 3.88
CA LEU A 278 -10.02 3.78 3.95
C LEU A 278 -10.78 4.41 2.78
N LYS A 279 -11.63 3.61 2.14
CA LYS A 279 -12.53 4.05 1.08
C LYS A 279 -13.60 4.95 1.69
N LYS A 280 -13.85 6.09 1.05
CA LYS A 280 -15.04 6.91 1.27
C LYS A 280 -16.12 6.49 0.29
#